data_AF-A0A260PYE9-F1
#
_entry.id   AF-A0A260PYE9-F1
#
_cell.length_a   1.000
_cell.length_b   1.000
_cell.length_c   1.000
_cell.angle_alpha   90.00
_cell.angle_beta   90.00
_cell.angle_gamma   90.00
#
_symmetry.space_group_name_H-M   'P 1'
#
loop_
_entity.id
_entity.type
_entity.pdbx_description
1 polymer ?
#
loop_
_entity_poly.entity_id
_entity_poly.type
_entity_poly.pdbx_seq_one_letter_code
_entity_poly.pdbx_strand_id
1 'polypeptide(L)'
;MFRRTAVIACVIAGAAALGMGTAAADEWPTPPPYPSPSAPQDVTGFLTPQDPDYWNPFVSENRLTSPYGNSTRIVCTGFHGVLGSCWQADSNGNPHKLILLNMNYPGSTGQLLPGGGPGHFVYPGFIPGIG
;
A
#
# COMPACT_ATOMS: atom_id res chain seq x y z
N MET A 1 -12.23 9.39 58.88
CA MET A 1 -12.49 10.23 57.69
C MET A 1 -12.39 9.35 56.46
N PHE A 2 -13.46 9.30 55.66
CA PHE A 2 -13.67 8.36 54.58
C PHE A 2 -12.95 8.78 53.27
N ARG A 3 -12.30 7.78 52.65
CA ARG A 3 -12.06 7.57 51.20
C ARG A 3 -12.25 8.77 50.25
N ARG A 4 -11.18 9.24 49.60
CA ARG A 4 -11.17 9.77 48.22
C ARG A 4 -9.79 9.51 47.59
N THR A 5 -9.66 8.43 46.83
CA THR A 5 -9.57 8.38 45.34
C THR A 5 -8.13 8.23 44.85
N ALA A 6 -7.69 6.98 44.75
CA ALA A 6 -6.66 6.55 43.84
C ALA A 6 -7.28 6.36 42.45
N VAL A 7 -6.88 7.14 41.45
CA VAL A 7 -7.05 6.82 40.02
C VAL A 7 -5.94 7.56 39.27
N ILE A 8 -5.49 6.98 38.16
CA ILE A 8 -4.60 7.51 37.11
C ILE A 8 -3.17 6.94 37.17
N ALA A 9 -3.03 5.68 36.74
CA ALA A 9 -1.81 5.19 36.10
C ALA A 9 -2.12 3.93 35.25
N CYS A 10 -3.06 4.00 34.30
CA CYS A 10 -3.35 2.90 33.37
C CYS A 10 -3.64 3.39 31.95
N VAL A 11 -2.67 4.02 31.27
CA VAL A 11 -2.80 4.30 29.81
C VAL A 11 -1.62 3.76 28.98
N ILE A 12 -0.53 3.31 29.58
CA ILE A 12 0.63 2.75 28.83
C ILE A 12 0.52 1.22 28.76
N ALA A 13 -0.56 0.69 28.20
CA ALA A 13 -0.66 -0.76 27.90
C ALA A 13 -1.59 -1.09 26.71
N GLY A 14 -2.08 -0.07 25.98
CA GLY A 14 -3.06 -0.28 24.90
C GLY A 14 -2.51 -0.18 23.47
N ALA A 15 -1.30 0.36 23.26
CA ALA A 15 -0.80 0.66 21.91
C ALA A 15 0.05 -0.48 21.29
N ALA A 16 0.44 -1.49 22.06
CA ALA A 16 1.33 -2.57 21.58
C ALA A 16 0.60 -3.80 21.04
N ALA A 17 -0.74 -3.79 21.01
CA ALA A 17 -1.57 -4.93 20.61
C ALA A 17 -2.35 -4.73 19.30
N LEU A 18 -2.03 -3.69 18.51
CA LEU A 18 -2.30 -3.75 17.08
C LEU A 18 -1.24 -4.65 16.47
N GLY A 19 -1.46 -5.96 16.60
CA GLY A 19 -0.65 -6.97 15.96
C GLY A 19 -0.56 -6.60 14.48
N MET A 20 0.63 -6.18 14.05
CA MET A 20 1.05 -6.28 12.67
C MET A 20 1.06 -7.78 12.37
N GLY A 21 -0.11 -8.34 12.06
CA GLY A 21 -0.19 -9.70 11.54
C GLY A 21 0.70 -9.73 10.32
N THR A 22 1.82 -10.43 10.40
CA THR A 22 2.61 -10.73 9.21
C THR A 22 1.69 -11.58 8.35
N ALA A 23 1.06 -10.99 7.35
CA ALA A 23 0.36 -11.75 6.32
C ALA A 23 1.34 -12.82 5.83
N ALA A 24 0.83 -14.01 5.49
CA ALA A 24 1.68 -15.00 4.86
C ALA A 24 2.25 -14.37 3.59
N ALA A 25 3.56 -14.53 3.38
CA ALA A 25 4.20 -14.04 2.17
C ALA A 25 3.54 -14.67 0.94
N ASP A 26 3.27 -13.84 -0.06
CA ASP A 26 2.87 -14.29 -1.38
C ASP A 26 4.10 -14.82 -2.15
N GLU A 27 3.89 -15.19 -3.42
CA GLU A 27 4.98 -15.45 -4.35
C GLU A 27 5.23 -14.20 -5.21
N TRP A 28 6.49 -13.92 -5.55
CA TRP A 28 6.80 -12.86 -6.51
C TRP A 28 6.22 -13.22 -7.88
N PRO A 29 5.67 -12.25 -8.64
CA PRO A 29 5.20 -12.54 -9.98
C PRO A 29 6.40 -12.89 -10.88
N THR A 30 6.31 -14.02 -11.57
CA THR A 30 7.37 -14.48 -12.49
C THR A 30 7.06 -14.04 -13.92
N PRO A 31 8.05 -13.51 -14.66
CA PRO A 31 7.88 -13.24 -16.07
C PRO A 31 7.55 -14.52 -16.85
N PRO A 32 6.63 -14.47 -17.83
CA PRO A 32 6.37 -15.62 -18.69
C PRO A 32 7.59 -15.94 -19.56
N PRO A 33 7.71 -17.19 -20.07
CA PRO A 33 8.86 -17.63 -20.88
C PRO A 33 8.86 -17.05 -22.32
N TYR A 34 7.93 -16.14 -22.63
CA TYR A 34 7.78 -15.49 -23.93
C TYR A 34 7.71 -13.96 -23.72
N PRO A 35 8.03 -13.16 -24.75
CA PRO A 35 7.88 -11.71 -24.67
C PRO A 35 6.43 -11.34 -24.32
N SER A 36 6.24 -10.69 -23.16
CA SER A 36 4.93 -10.23 -22.71
C SER A 36 4.95 -8.72 -22.50
N PRO A 37 3.98 -7.98 -23.06
CA PRO A 37 3.89 -6.55 -22.85
C PRO A 37 3.42 -6.17 -21.45
N SER A 38 3.04 -7.16 -20.62
CA SER A 38 2.63 -6.98 -19.22
C SER A 38 3.50 -7.75 -18.23
N ALA A 39 4.73 -8.08 -18.63
CA ALA A 39 5.69 -8.75 -17.76
C ALA A 39 5.92 -7.95 -16.46
N PRO A 40 6.11 -8.63 -15.31
CA PRO A 40 6.40 -7.97 -14.05
C PRO A 40 7.71 -7.19 -14.13
N GLN A 41 7.72 -5.99 -13.55
CA GLN A 41 8.87 -5.10 -13.53
C GLN A 41 9.00 -4.42 -12.17
N ASP A 42 10.23 -4.11 -11.76
CA ASP A 42 10.47 -3.29 -10.57
C ASP A 42 9.97 -1.87 -10.84
N VAL A 43 9.17 -1.33 -9.92
CA VAL A 43 8.58 0.02 -10.04
C VAL A 43 8.99 0.85 -8.83
N THR A 44 9.23 2.13 -9.05
CA THR A 44 9.57 3.12 -8.02
C THR A 44 8.78 4.40 -8.25
N GLY A 45 8.79 5.32 -7.28
CA GLY A 45 8.21 6.65 -7.44
C GLY A 45 6.69 6.70 -7.22
N PHE A 46 6.16 5.87 -6.32
CA PHE A 46 4.79 6.09 -5.85
C PHE A 46 4.76 7.32 -4.95
N LEU A 47 3.66 8.08 -5.01
CA LEU A 47 3.35 9.01 -3.93
C LEU A 47 2.96 8.19 -2.70
N THR A 48 3.55 8.51 -1.54
CA THR A 48 3.21 7.94 -0.23
C THR A 48 2.56 9.02 0.65
N PRO A 49 1.89 8.65 1.76
CA PRO A 49 1.18 9.63 2.60
C PRO A 49 2.02 10.79 3.15
N GLN A 50 3.35 10.69 3.09
CA GLN A 50 4.30 11.71 3.51
C GLN A 50 4.59 12.74 2.41
N ASP A 51 4.27 12.43 1.15
CA ASP A 51 4.40 13.34 0.03
C ASP A 51 3.25 14.37 0.03
N PRO A 52 3.53 15.68 -0.12
CA PRO A 52 2.49 16.70 -0.14
C PRO A 52 1.42 16.48 -1.22
N ASP A 53 1.80 15.94 -2.37
CA ASP A 53 0.91 15.69 -3.50
C ASP A 53 0.08 14.41 -3.38
N TYR A 54 0.31 13.60 -2.34
CA TYR A 54 -0.42 12.36 -2.13
C TYR A 54 -1.94 12.56 -2.04
N TRP A 55 -2.36 13.64 -1.37
CA TRP A 55 -3.78 13.94 -1.18
C TRP A 55 -4.32 14.90 -2.26
N ASN A 56 -3.49 15.31 -3.23
CA ASN A 56 -3.84 16.25 -4.28
C ASN A 56 -4.58 15.54 -5.44
N PRO A 57 -5.89 15.79 -5.64
CA PRO A 57 -6.66 15.08 -6.65
C PRO A 57 -6.32 15.49 -8.09
N PHE A 58 -5.58 16.58 -8.28
CA PHE A 58 -5.17 17.07 -9.59
C PHE A 58 -3.85 16.47 -10.06
N VAL A 59 -3.13 15.77 -9.19
CA VAL A 59 -1.89 15.07 -9.54
C VAL A 59 -2.22 13.65 -9.98
N SER A 60 -1.82 13.31 -11.21
CA SER A 60 -2.11 12.02 -11.83
C SER A 60 -0.95 11.05 -11.75
N GLU A 61 -0.68 10.59 -10.52
CA GLU A 61 0.42 9.67 -10.20
C GLU A 61 -0.04 8.54 -9.27
N ASN A 62 0.65 7.40 -9.35
CA ASN A 62 0.31 6.21 -8.57
C ASN A 62 0.54 6.46 -7.07
N ARG A 63 -0.33 5.88 -6.25
CA ARG A 63 -0.32 6.06 -4.79
C ARG A 63 -0.05 4.74 -4.09
N LEU A 64 0.70 4.82 -3.01
CA LEU A 64 1.01 3.69 -2.16
C LEU A 64 0.70 4.01 -0.71
N THR A 65 -0.33 3.37 -0.17
CA THR A 65 -0.56 3.31 1.28
C THR A 65 0.10 2.06 1.83
N SER A 66 1.26 2.23 2.45
CA SER A 66 2.08 1.11 2.96
C SER A 66 2.88 1.52 4.19
N PRO A 67 3.12 0.60 5.15
CA PRO A 67 4.03 0.86 6.26
C PRO A 67 5.50 1.03 5.80
N TYR A 68 5.83 0.59 4.58
CA TYR A 68 7.18 0.62 4.04
C TYR A 68 7.40 1.76 3.03
N GLY A 69 6.35 2.48 2.60
CA GLY A 69 6.45 3.53 1.58
C GLY A 69 7.22 3.05 0.34
N ASN A 70 8.15 3.85 -0.19
CA ASN A 70 9.04 3.46 -1.29
C ASN A 70 10.36 2.77 -0.83
N SER A 71 10.50 2.40 0.44
CA SER A 71 11.79 1.91 0.98
C SER A 71 12.08 0.43 0.68
N THR A 72 11.06 -0.33 0.29
CA THR A 72 11.18 -1.75 -0.06
C THR A 72 10.84 -1.98 -1.52
N ARG A 73 11.30 -3.11 -2.06
CA ARG A 73 11.08 -3.50 -3.46
C ARG A 73 9.59 -3.56 -3.78
N ILE A 74 9.20 -2.95 -4.90
CA ILE A 74 7.85 -3.04 -5.46
C ILE A 74 7.95 -3.60 -6.87
N VAL A 75 7.15 -4.62 -7.17
CA VAL A 75 7.06 -5.24 -8.49
C VAL A 75 5.64 -5.11 -8.98
N CYS A 76 5.44 -4.64 -10.20
CA CYS A 76 4.11 -4.53 -10.80
C CYS A 76 4.07 -5.16 -12.18
N THR A 77 2.91 -5.71 -12.55
CA THR A 77 2.54 -5.82 -13.96
C THR A 77 2.02 -4.47 -14.44
N GLY A 78 2.05 -4.22 -15.74
CA GLY A 78 1.49 -3.01 -16.30
C GLY A 78 1.47 -3.04 -17.81
N PHE A 79 0.61 -2.25 -18.43
CA PHE A 79 0.51 -2.14 -19.88
C PHE A 79 0.30 -0.68 -20.26
N HIS A 80 1.09 -0.19 -21.23
CA HIS A 80 1.00 1.18 -21.74
C HIS A 80 1.01 2.26 -20.63
N GLY A 81 1.83 2.09 -19.60
CA GLY A 81 1.98 3.06 -18.50
C GLY A 81 0.92 2.96 -17.40
N VAL A 82 -0.05 2.04 -17.50
CA VAL A 82 -0.99 1.73 -16.43
C VAL A 82 -0.49 0.53 -15.64
N LEU A 83 -0.38 0.68 -14.31
CA LEU A 83 -0.01 -0.41 -13.42
C LEU A 83 -1.22 -1.32 -13.16
N GLY A 84 -0.98 -2.63 -13.22
CA GLY A 84 -1.96 -3.68 -12.96
C GLY A 84 -1.84 -4.21 -11.53
N SER A 85 -1.50 -5.49 -11.37
CA SER A 85 -1.23 -6.05 -10.04
C SER A 85 0.16 -5.65 -9.57
N CYS A 86 0.28 -5.28 -8.29
CA CYS A 86 1.56 -4.94 -7.67
C CYS A 86 1.80 -5.80 -6.42
N TRP A 87 3.08 -5.96 -6.09
CA TRP A 87 3.58 -6.62 -4.89
C TRP A 87 4.60 -5.74 -4.23
N GLN A 88 4.63 -5.72 -2.91
CA GLN A 88 5.64 -5.02 -2.14
C GLN A 88 6.31 -5.95 -1.15
N ALA A 89 7.63 -5.83 -1.03
CA ALA A 89 8.40 -6.53 -0.02
C ALA A 89 8.12 -5.96 1.39
N ASP A 90 8.02 -6.82 2.38
CA ASP A 90 8.15 -6.44 3.79
C ASP A 90 9.61 -6.11 4.17
N SER A 91 9.86 -5.78 5.43
CA SER A 91 11.21 -5.49 5.94
C SER A 91 12.19 -6.66 5.82
N ASN A 92 11.71 -7.89 5.65
CA ASN A 92 12.50 -9.10 5.49
C ASN A 92 12.68 -9.50 4.02
N GLY A 93 12.10 -8.75 3.07
CA GLY A 93 12.17 -9.02 1.64
C GLY A 93 11.08 -9.96 1.13
N ASN A 94 10.12 -10.38 1.96
CA ASN A 94 9.05 -11.26 1.51
C ASN A 94 7.98 -10.47 0.78
N PRO A 95 7.46 -10.93 -0.37
CA PRO A 95 6.44 -10.19 -1.12
C PRO A 95 5.05 -10.32 -0.51
N HIS A 96 4.29 -9.25 -0.65
CA HIS A 96 2.87 -9.19 -0.32
C HIS A 96 2.15 -8.49 -1.46
N LYS A 97 1.11 -9.12 -1.99
CA LYS A 97 0.30 -8.57 -3.07
C LYS A 97 -0.45 -7.36 -2.55
N LEU A 98 -0.28 -6.24 -3.23
CA LEU A 98 -0.95 -5.00 -2.91
C LEU A 98 -2.40 -5.06 -3.39
N ILE A 99 -3.27 -4.44 -2.60
CA ILE A 99 -4.70 -4.30 -2.89
C ILE A 99 -4.87 -3.04 -3.73
N LEU A 100 -5.29 -3.19 -4.98
CA LEU A 100 -5.69 -2.06 -5.82
C LEU A 100 -7.11 -1.63 -5.42
N LEU A 101 -7.26 -0.40 -4.95
CA LEU A 101 -8.57 0.12 -4.58
C LEU A 101 -9.42 0.41 -5.83
N ASN A 102 -10.71 0.03 -5.76
CA ASN A 102 -11.67 0.21 -6.85
C ASN A 102 -12.02 1.70 -7.10
N MET A 103 -11.63 2.57 -6.17
CA MET A 103 -11.64 4.01 -6.32
C MET A 103 -10.31 4.51 -5.79
N ASN A 104 -9.60 5.33 -6.57
CA ASN A 104 -8.54 6.13 -6.00
C ASN A 104 -9.22 7.11 -5.04
N TYR A 105 -9.17 6.85 -3.74
CA TYR A 105 -9.52 7.85 -2.74
C TYR A 105 -8.34 8.04 -1.77
N PRO A 106 -7.95 9.29 -1.48
CA PRO A 106 -8.36 10.54 -2.13
C PRO A 106 -7.58 10.66 -3.43
N GLY A 107 -8.27 10.30 -4.50
CA GLY A 107 -7.61 9.92 -5.73
C GLY A 107 -7.32 11.06 -6.64
N SER A 108 -6.53 10.69 -7.63
CA SER A 108 -6.35 11.43 -8.85
C SER A 108 -7.63 11.41 -9.71
N THR A 109 -8.01 12.57 -10.27
CA THR A 109 -8.97 12.64 -11.38
C THR A 109 -8.50 11.86 -12.61
N GLY A 110 -7.21 11.54 -12.69
CA GLY A 110 -6.60 10.74 -13.75
C GLY A 110 -6.99 9.26 -13.75
N GLN A 111 -7.71 8.75 -12.74
CA GLN A 111 -8.23 7.36 -12.77
C GLN A 111 -9.20 7.09 -13.94
N LEU A 112 -9.75 8.14 -14.55
CA LEU A 112 -10.63 8.06 -15.72
C LEU A 112 -9.87 8.07 -17.05
N LEU A 113 -8.53 8.16 -17.02
CA LEU A 113 -7.71 8.09 -18.23
C LEU A 113 -7.83 6.69 -18.88
N PRO A 114 -7.64 6.58 -20.20
CA PRO A 114 -7.72 5.30 -20.91
C PRO A 114 -6.86 4.23 -20.22
N GLY A 115 -7.47 3.06 -19.99
CA GLY A 115 -6.83 1.94 -19.28
C GLY A 115 -6.96 1.97 -17.76
N GLY A 116 -7.58 2.99 -17.17
CA GLY A 116 -7.80 3.11 -15.71
C GLY A 116 -6.84 4.08 -15.00
N GLY A 117 -5.87 4.64 -15.73
CA GLY A 117 -4.95 5.66 -15.22
C GLY A 117 -4.07 5.20 -14.05
N PRO A 118 -3.53 6.15 -13.26
CA PRO A 118 -2.80 5.81 -12.04
C PRO A 118 -3.69 5.08 -11.04
N GLY A 119 -3.12 4.14 -10.27
CA GLY A 119 -3.83 3.38 -9.24
C GLY A 119 -3.41 3.75 -7.82
N HIS A 120 -4.23 3.33 -6.85
CA HIS A 120 -3.96 3.44 -5.42
C HIS A 120 -3.85 2.02 -4.85
N PHE A 121 -2.61 1.69 -4.49
CA PHE A 121 -2.22 0.40 -3.97
C PHE A 121 -2.09 0.46 -2.45
N VAL A 122 -2.65 -0.52 -1.76
CA VAL A 122 -2.63 -0.60 -0.30
C VAL A 122 -1.94 -1.88 0.11
N TYR A 123 -1.00 -1.77 1.05
CA TYR A 123 -0.37 -2.92 1.66
C TYR A 123 -1.39 -3.70 2.50
N PRO A 124 -1.47 -5.05 2.37
CA PRO A 124 -2.48 -5.84 3.06
C PRO A 124 -2.41 -5.66 4.58
N GLY A 125 -3.59 -5.43 5.20
CA GLY A 125 -3.69 -5.23 6.65
C GLY A 125 -3.30 -3.83 7.14
N PHE A 126 -2.86 -2.90 6.27
CA PHE A 126 -2.55 -1.53 6.69
C PHE A 126 -3.81 -0.69 6.97
N ILE A 127 -4.85 -0.83 6.13
CA ILE A 127 -6.16 -0.20 6.37
C ILE A 127 -7.10 -1.25 6.97
N PRO A 128 -7.63 -1.05 8.20
CA PRO A 128 -8.58 -1.99 8.80
C PRO A 128 -9.80 -2.22 7.92
N GLY A 129 -10.16 -3.49 7.69
CA GLY A 129 -11.32 -3.88 6.89
C GLY A 129 -11.09 -3.92 5.37
N ILE A 130 -9.87 -3.67 4.90
CA ILE A 130 -9.46 -3.84 3.50
C ILE A 130 -8.52 -5.05 3.42
N GLY A 131 -8.89 -6.04 2.60
CA GLY A 131 -8.18 -7.31 2.41
C GLY A 131 -8.33 -7.82 0.98
#